data_AF-A0AAV8YGA4-F1
#
_entry.id   AF-A0AAV8YGA4-F1
#
_cell.length_a   1.000
_cell.length_b   1.000
_cell.length_c   1.000
_cell.angle_alpha   90.00
_cell.angle_beta   90.00
_cell.angle_gamma   90.00
#
_symmetry.space_group_name_H-M   'P 1'
#
loop_
_entity.id
_entity.type
_entity.pdbx_description
1 polymer ?
#
loop_
_entity_poly.entity_id
_entity_poly.type
_entity_poly.pdbx_seq_one_letter_code
_entity_poly.pdbx_strand_id
1 'polypeptide(L)' 'MQRSLEQRMAIKFCVKLEKSAEETIPILKKAFGVDCLSDRQIFRWHMAFENRGATTDPINLQFRRQCETCA' A
#
# COMPACT_ATOMS: atom_id res chain seq x y z
N MET A 1 0.06 -8.49 -13.38
CA MET A 1 1.02 -8.39 -12.25
C MET A 1 1.62 -7.00 -12.02
N GLN A 2 2.04 -6.23 -13.04
CA GLN A 2 2.75 -4.95 -12.84
C GLN A 2 1.89 -3.79 -12.28
N ARG A 3 0.60 -3.70 -12.63
CA ARG A 3 -0.29 -2.60 -12.17
C ARG A 3 -0.41 -2.51 -10.65
N SER A 4 -0.37 -3.65 -9.95
CA SER A 4 -0.44 -3.66 -8.48
C SER A 4 0.87 -3.22 -7.81
N LEU A 5 2.00 -3.28 -8.52
CA LEU A 5 3.29 -2.83 -8.00
C LEU A 5 3.39 -1.29 -8.06
N GLU A 6 3.01 -0.71 -9.20
CA GLU A 6 3.01 0.74 -9.41
C GLU A 6 2.17 1.47 -8.35
N GLN A 7 0.94 0.99 -8.10
CA GLN A 7 0.06 1.57 -7.08
C GLN A 7 0.64 1.43 -5.66
N ARG A 8 1.31 0.32 -5.36
CA ARG A 8 2.01 0.12 -4.06
C ARG A 8 3.19 1.06 -3.89
N MET A 9 3.92 1.37 -4.97
CA MET A 9 4.99 2.36 -4.94
C MET A 9 4.44 3.78 -4.78
N ALA A 10 3.30 4.10 -5.40
CA ALA A 10 2.60 5.36 -5.19
C ALA A 10 2.14 5.53 -3.73
N ILE A 11 1.59 4.48 -3.10
CA ILE A 11 1.26 4.50 -1.66
C ILE A 11 2.52 4.77 -0.82
N LYS A 12 3.63 4.08 -1.11
CA LYS A 12 4.90 4.30 -0.40
C LYS A 12 5.43 5.72 -0.58
N PHE A 13 5.24 6.33 -1.74
CA PHE A 13 5.59 7.71 -2.01
C PHE A 13 4.74 8.68 -1.17
N CYS A 14 3.42 8.46 -1.08
CA CYS A 14 2.55 9.25 -0.21
C CYS A 14 2.96 9.17 1.26
N VAL A 15 3.31 7.98 1.77
CA VAL A 15 3.81 7.81 3.14
C VAL A 15 5.11 8.59 3.37
N LYS A 16 6.03 8.61 2.40
CA LYS A 16 7.26 9.42 2.47
C LYS A 16 7.01 10.93 2.44
N LEU A 17 5.88 11.36 1.91
CA LEU A 17 5.42 12.75 1.94
C LEU A 17 4.61 13.06 3.20
N GLU A 18 4.60 12.17 4.19
CA GLU A 18 3.86 12.31 5.46
C GLU A 18 2.36 12.50 5.24
N LYS A 19 1.82 11.98 4.13
CA LYS A 19 0.38 11.96 3.86
C LYS A 19 -0.30 10.87 4.65
N SER A 20 -1.44 11.20 5.26
CA SER A 20 -2.25 10.21 5.98
C SER A 20 -2.91 9.22 5.01
N ALA A 21 -3.38 8.09 5.54
CA ALA A 21 -4.09 7.10 4.74
C ALA A 21 -5.38 7.70 4.12
N GLU A 22 -6.07 8.56 4.85
CA GLU A 22 -7.29 9.25 4.41
C GLU A 22 -7.03 10.22 3.25
N GLU A 23 -5.88 10.91 3.25
CA GLU A 23 -5.46 11.74 2.11
C GLU A 23 -4.98 10.90 0.93
N THR A 24 -4.38 9.74 1.19
CA THR A 24 -3.78 8.88 0.16
C THR A 24 -4.82 8.18 -0.71
N ILE A 25 -5.96 7.78 -0.13
CA ILE A 25 -7.07 7.12 -0.86
C ILE A 25 -7.61 7.95 -2.03
N PRO A 26 -8.05 9.22 -1.84
CA PRO A 26 -8.56 10.03 -2.95
C PRO A 26 -7.48 10.36 -3.99
N ILE A 27 -6.22 10.51 -3.58
CA ILE A 27 -5.08 10.72 -4.51
C ILE A 27 -4.94 9.52 -5.45
N LEU A 28 -4.97 8.30 -4.90
CA LEU A 28 -4.86 7.08 -5.69
C LEU A 28 -6.08 6.84 -6.58
N LYS A 29 -7.29 7.07 -6.07
CA LYS A 29 -8.51 7.01 -6.89
C LYS A 29 -8.46 7.99 -8.06
N LYS A 30 -7.92 9.19 -7.86
CA LYS A 30 -7.75 10.18 -8.92
C LYS A 30 -6.70 9.76 -9.95
N ALA A 31 -5.62 9.11 -9.53
CA ALA A 31 -4.54 8.69 -10.43
C ALA A 31 -4.87 7.42 -11.23
N PHE A 32 -5.49 6.43 -10.58
CA PHE A 32 -5.71 5.08 -11.15
C PHE A 32 -7.16 4.80 -11.53
N GLY A 33 -8.11 5.65 -11.13
CA GLY A 33 -9.51 5.56 -11.51
C GLY A 33 -10.13 4.19 -11.19
N VAL A 34 -10.70 3.55 -12.20
CA VAL A 34 -11.39 2.25 -12.10
C VAL A 34 -10.44 1.09 -11.82
N ASP A 35 -9.16 1.22 -12.17
CA ASP A 35 -8.12 0.21 -11.93
C ASP A 35 -7.48 0.35 -10.53
N CYS A 36 -7.95 1.30 -9.72
CA CYS A 36 -7.41 1.55 -8.39
C CYS A 36 -7.64 0.37 -7.43
N LEU A 37 -6.67 0.11 -6.55
CA LEU A 37 -6.82 -0.79 -5.41
C LEU A 37 -8.01 -0.36 -4.54
N SER A 38 -8.68 -1.34 -3.93
CA SER A 38 -9.74 -1.03 -2.96
C SER A 38 -9.19 -0.25 -1.76
N ASP A 39 -10.03 0.58 -1.15
CA ASP A 39 -9.68 1.41 0.01
C ASP A 39 -9.06 0.59 1.14
N ARG A 40 -9.58 -0.62 1.38
CA ARG A 40 -9.03 -1.56 2.37
C ARG A 40 -7.62 -2.02 2.02
N GLN A 41 -7.32 -2.25 0.74
CA GLN A 41 -5.98 -2.61 0.30
C GLN A 41 -5.01 -1.42 0.42
N ILE A 42 -5.46 -0.22 0.03
CA ILE A 42 -4.68 1.02 0.15
C ILE A 42 -4.31 1.26 1.62
N PHE A 43 -5.30 1.22 2.52
CA PHE A 43 -5.11 1.39 3.95
C PHE A 43 -4.13 0.36 4.53
N ARG A 44 -4.29 -0.92 4.18
CA ARG A 44 -3.38 -1.99 4.62
C ARG A 44 -1.94 -1.73 4.18
N TRP A 45 -1.72 -1.32 2.93
CA TRP A 45 -0.38 -1.03 2.42
C TRP A 45 0.21 0.24 3.03
N HIS A 46 -0.61 1.28 3.24
CA HIS A 46 -0.19 2.52 3.88
C HIS A 46 0.31 2.26 5.30
N MET A 47 -0.48 1.58 6.13
CA MET A 47 -0.07 1.11 7.47
C MET A 47 1.19 0.23 7.42
N ALA A 48 1.30 -0.66 6.44
CA ALA A 48 2.46 -1.54 6.29
C ALA A 48 3.74 -0.79 5.89
N PHE A 49 3.65 0.40 5.31
CA PHE A 49 4.80 1.26 5.01
C PHE A 49 5.12 2.21 6.15
N GLU A 50 4.11 2.71 6.87
CA GLU A 50 4.26 3.54 8.07
C GLU A 50 4.92 2.74 9.21
N ASN A 51 4.45 1.52 9.47
CA ASN A 51 5.02 0.61 10.48
C ASN A 51 6.42 0.07 10.13
N ARG A 52 6.95 0.29 8.93
CA ARG A 52 8.35 -0.06 8.64
C ARG A 52 9.37 0.91 9.24
N GLY A 53 8.92 2.06 9.77
CA GLY A 53 9.73 2.97 10.59
C GLY A 53 9.70 2.65 12.09
N ALA A 54 8.71 1.90 12.57
CA ALA A 54 8.51 1.59 13.99
C ALA A 54 8.19 0.10 14.21
N THR A 55 9.20 -0.65 14.65
CA THR A 55 9.09 -1.81 15.57
C THR A 55 8.12 -2.95 15.25
N THR A 56 8.70 -4.08 14.82
CA THR A 56 8.32 -5.49 15.06
C THR A 56 6.87 -5.86 15.41
N ASP A 57 6.02 -6.06 14.40
CA ASP A 57 4.77 -6.85 14.53
C ASP A 57 4.81 -8.11 13.64
N PRO A 58 4.67 -9.33 14.21
CA PRO A 58 4.77 -10.60 13.47
C PRO A 58 3.65 -10.81 12.42
N ILE A 59 2.57 -10.02 12.47
CA ILE A 59 1.50 -10.05 11.47
C ILE A 59 2.00 -9.64 10.07
N ASN A 60 3.02 -8.79 9.98
CA ASN A 60 3.58 -8.33 8.69
C ASN A 60 4.57 -9.32 8.06
N LEU A 61 5.12 -10.28 8.82
CA LEU A 61 6.11 -11.23 8.30
C LEU A 61 5.47 -12.35 7.46
N GLN A 62 4.22 -12.72 7.76
CA GLN A 62 3.47 -13.74 7.00
C GLN A 62 3.04 -13.25 5.62
N PHE A 63 2.75 -11.96 5.46
CA PHE A 63 2.35 -11.40 4.16
C PHE A 63 3.49 -11.28 3.15
N ARG A 64 4.75 -11.38 3.59
CA ARG A 64 5.91 -11.36 2.68
C ARG A 64 5.97 -12.61 1.79
N ARG A 65 5.39 -13.73 2.20
CA ARG A 65 5.36 -14.99 1.43
C ARG A 65 4.19 -15.12 0.45
N GLN A 66 3.14 -14.30 0.57
CA GLN A 66 1.96 -14.38 -0.31
C GLN A 66 2.09 -13.61 -1.63
N CYS A 67 3.19 -12.88 -1.84
CA CYS A 67 3.44 -12.20 -3.12
C CYS A 67 4.19 -13.06 -4.15
N GLU A 68 4.64 -14.27 -3.82
CA GLU A 68 5.40 -15.13 -4.76
C GLU A 68 4.58 -16.26 -5.42
N THR A 69 3.30 -16.45 -5.05
CA THR A 69 2.53 -17.64 -5.50
C THR A 69 1.22 -17.37 -6.24
N CYS A 70 0.97 -16.16 -6.75
CA CYS A 70 -0.21 -15.90 -7.59
C CYS A 70 0.19 -15.33 -8.95
N ALA A 71 0.87 -16.18 -9.73
CA ALA A 71 0.92 -16.14 -11.20
C ALA A 71 -0.43 -16.58 -11.78
#